data_AF-A0A9N9JJ09-F1
#
_entry.id   AF-A0A9N9JJ09-F1
#
_cell.length_a   1.000
_cell.length_b   1.000
_cell.length_c   1.000
_cell.angle_alpha   90.00
_cell.angle_beta   90.00
_cell.angle_gamma   90.00
#
_symmetry.space_group_name_H-M   'P 1'
#
loop_
_entity.id
_entity.type
_entity.pdbx_description
1 polymer ?
#
loop_
_entity_poly.entity_id
_entity_poly.type
_entity_poly.pdbx_seq_one_letter_code
_entity_poly.pdbx_strand_id
1 'polypeptide(L)'
;EAIKSGTNPGLTLIVGPPGTGKTDVAVQIIANLYNNFPDQHTLLVTHSNQALNQLFEKIMALDVDERHLLRLGHGEEELNTELSFSKYGRVNSFLEKRLSLLSEVDRLSQSLEIGGEHGYTCETAGYFYLYHVLSRWEPYIDKCRQGLENGNVGVEIIRNEFPFSNYFNNAPQPLFPEDADYAETLEIAEGCFRHIEKIFTELEEIRGFELLRTSYDRANYLLTKEAKIIAMTCTHAALKRRELSLLAFKYDNVVMEEAAQILEVETFIPLLLQETEDGRSRLKRVVMIGDHNQLPPVVKNMAFQQYGNMEQSLFTRFVRLGVPTIDLDSQGRSRPSVAKLYNWRYKDLGDLSSVTEQEEYKYANAGFTYDFQVINVDNYMSKGETEPVPYFYQNLGEAEFIVAVYPSEKISILTTYNGQKALIRDVLKQRCSWNPLFGRPAKVTTVDKFQGQQNDYILLSLVRTKSVGHIRDVRRLIVAMSRARLGLYVFCRLALFKNCYELTPTFDELLKRPTKLNLKINEMWPSKRDVEDYGEPYEIADVEHIGKYVYQMMQEQLAYAKQQKAKEEDTSSEPNDSE
;
A
#
# COMPACT_ATOMS: atom_id res chain seq x y z
N GLU A 1 -11.18 14.93 -9.06
CA GLU A 1 -10.91 16.27 -8.45
C GLU A 1 -9.63 16.30 -7.61
N ALA A 2 -9.43 15.36 -6.69
CA ALA A 2 -8.24 15.27 -5.81
C ALA A 2 -6.90 15.43 -6.55
N ILE A 3 -6.70 14.66 -7.63
CA ILE A 3 -5.49 14.73 -8.45
C ILE A 3 -5.30 16.13 -9.04
N LYS A 4 -6.35 16.70 -9.65
CA LYS A 4 -6.32 18.06 -10.21
C LYS A 4 -5.93 19.09 -9.16
N SER A 5 -6.50 19.03 -7.96
CA SER A 5 -6.15 19.95 -6.87
C SER A 5 -4.70 19.74 -6.42
N GLY A 6 -4.28 18.50 -6.20
CA GLY A 6 -2.93 18.16 -5.73
C GLY A 6 -1.81 18.51 -6.72
N THR A 7 -2.10 18.57 -8.03
CA THR A 7 -1.15 19.03 -9.06
C THR A 7 -1.06 20.57 -9.13
N ASN A 8 -2.04 21.31 -8.62
CA ASN A 8 -2.04 22.78 -8.62
C ASN A 8 -1.37 23.36 -7.36
N PRO A 9 -0.79 24.58 -7.42
CA PRO A 9 -0.23 25.27 -6.25
C PRO A 9 -1.26 25.47 -5.13
N GLY A 10 -0.82 25.35 -3.87
CA GLY A 10 -1.63 25.60 -2.68
C GLY A 10 -1.78 24.40 -1.74
N LEU A 11 -2.80 24.47 -0.87
CA LEU A 11 -3.14 23.44 0.11
C LEU A 11 -4.26 22.56 -0.45
N THR A 12 -4.03 21.25 -0.51
CA THR A 12 -5.03 20.25 -0.89
C THR A 12 -5.25 19.29 0.27
N LEU A 13 -6.49 19.18 0.75
CA LEU A 13 -6.90 18.23 1.79
C LEU A 13 -7.82 17.17 1.18
N ILE A 14 -7.39 15.91 1.26
CA ILE A 14 -8.15 14.77 0.74
C ILE A 14 -8.57 13.91 1.93
N VAL A 15 -9.88 13.79 2.12
CA VAL A 15 -10.47 12.87 3.09
C VAL A 15 -10.74 11.57 2.37
N GLY A 16 -10.03 10.51 2.77
CA GLY A 16 -10.15 9.20 2.14
C GLY A 16 -10.67 8.15 3.12
N PRO A 17 -11.96 7.77 3.03
CA PRO A 17 -12.51 6.66 3.80
C PRO A 17 -11.76 5.31 3.59
N PRO A 18 -12.08 4.26 4.36
CA PRO A 18 -11.50 2.94 4.17
C PRO A 18 -11.74 2.42 2.75
N GLY A 19 -10.69 2.01 2.05
CA GLY A 19 -10.80 1.37 0.75
C GLY A 19 -11.02 2.29 -0.46
N THR A 20 -10.96 3.62 -0.31
CA THR A 20 -11.25 4.56 -1.41
C THR A 20 -10.04 4.93 -2.29
N GLY A 21 -8.96 4.15 -2.26
CA GLY A 21 -7.79 4.39 -3.13
C GLY A 21 -6.92 5.62 -2.75
N LYS A 22 -6.82 5.97 -1.46
CA LYS A 22 -5.94 7.08 -0.98
C LYS A 22 -4.53 7.01 -1.57
N THR A 23 -3.93 5.82 -1.48
CA THR A 23 -2.57 5.54 -1.95
C THR A 23 -2.46 5.73 -3.45
N ASP A 24 -3.44 5.26 -4.23
CA ASP A 24 -3.47 5.45 -5.69
C ASP A 24 -3.58 6.93 -6.09
N VAL A 25 -4.43 7.69 -5.39
CA VAL A 25 -4.53 9.15 -5.57
C VAL A 25 -3.21 9.85 -5.26
N ALA A 26 -2.54 9.46 -4.17
CA ALA A 26 -1.24 10.02 -3.77
C ALA A 26 -0.17 9.75 -4.83
N VAL A 27 -0.07 8.50 -5.27
CA VAL A 27 0.89 8.05 -6.29
C VAL A 27 0.64 8.77 -7.62
N GLN A 28 -0.62 8.91 -8.05
CA GLN A 28 -0.93 9.63 -9.28
C GLN A 28 -0.61 11.13 -9.19
N ILE A 29 -0.82 11.77 -8.03
CA ILE A 29 -0.39 13.16 -7.80
C ILE A 29 1.13 13.26 -7.94
N ILE A 30 1.88 12.37 -7.29
CA ILE A 30 3.35 12.35 -7.34
C ILE A 30 3.85 12.15 -8.77
N ALA A 31 3.30 11.19 -9.51
CA ALA A 31 3.65 10.96 -10.91
C ALA A 31 3.33 12.17 -11.80
N ASN A 32 2.18 12.82 -11.59
CA ASN A 32 1.85 14.05 -12.32
C ASN A 32 2.82 15.18 -11.98
N LEU A 33 3.20 15.34 -10.71
CA LEU A 33 4.17 16.37 -10.30
C LEU A 33 5.56 16.11 -10.91
N TYR A 34 5.99 14.86 -10.93
CA TYR A 34 7.24 14.42 -11.52
C TYR A 34 7.30 14.73 -13.02
N ASN A 35 6.25 14.38 -13.77
CA ASN A 35 6.22 14.56 -15.23
C ASN A 35 5.95 16.01 -15.67
N ASN A 36 5.11 16.76 -14.96
CA ASN A 36 4.77 18.13 -15.35
C ASN A 36 5.77 19.18 -14.83
N PHE A 37 6.52 18.86 -13.77
CA PHE A 37 7.46 19.79 -13.14
C PHE A 37 8.82 19.10 -12.89
N PRO A 38 9.58 18.78 -13.95
CA PRO A 38 10.81 18.00 -13.84
C PRO A 38 11.92 18.67 -13.00
N ASP A 39 11.84 19.99 -12.81
CA ASP A 39 12.78 20.78 -11.98
C ASP A 39 12.35 20.91 -10.50
N GLN A 40 11.22 20.29 -10.13
CA GLN A 40 10.67 20.37 -8.78
C GLN A 40 10.90 19.08 -8.01
N HIS A 41 11.25 19.22 -6.73
CA HIS A 41 11.42 18.07 -5.84
C HIS A 41 10.18 17.90 -4.97
N THR A 42 9.76 16.64 -4.80
CA THR A 42 8.60 16.25 -3.99
C THR A 42 9.07 15.49 -2.76
N LEU A 43 8.71 16.01 -1.58
CA LEU A 43 8.89 15.35 -0.30
C LEU A 43 7.62 14.55 0.05
N LEU A 44 7.73 13.24 0.10
CA LEU A 44 6.67 12.34 0.54
C LEU A 44 6.86 11.97 2.02
N VAL A 45 5.84 12.22 2.84
CA VAL A 45 5.87 11.94 4.28
C VAL A 45 4.73 11.02 4.68
N THR A 46 5.02 10.02 5.49
CA THR A 46 4.02 9.09 6.03
C THR A 46 4.18 8.93 7.55
N HIS A 47 3.17 8.41 8.22
CA HIS A 47 3.29 8.04 9.63
C HIS A 47 4.07 6.73 9.81
N SER A 48 3.78 5.72 8.97
CA SER A 48 4.32 4.37 9.10
C SER A 48 5.21 3.95 7.93
N ASN A 49 6.21 3.09 8.21
CA ASN A 49 7.02 2.46 7.17
C ASN A 49 6.16 1.61 6.23
N GLN A 50 5.10 0.96 6.73
CA GLN A 50 4.22 0.15 5.89
C GLN A 50 3.54 0.99 4.80
N ALA A 51 2.96 2.15 5.14
CA ALA A 51 2.36 3.05 4.16
C ALA A 51 3.41 3.56 3.17
N LEU A 52 4.61 3.89 3.67
CA LEU A 52 5.73 4.30 2.83
C LEU A 52 6.10 3.22 1.80
N ASN A 53 6.25 1.95 2.22
CA ASN A 53 6.55 0.83 1.31
C ASN A 53 5.49 0.71 0.22
N GLN A 54 4.20 0.75 0.60
CA GLN A 54 3.09 0.61 -0.35
C GLN A 54 3.05 1.73 -1.38
N LEU A 55 3.34 2.97 -0.96
CA LEU A 55 3.47 4.10 -1.89
C LEU A 55 4.66 3.90 -2.83
N PHE A 56 5.84 3.53 -2.30
CA PHE A 56 7.03 3.32 -3.12
C PHE A 56 6.82 2.23 -4.18
N GLU A 57 6.28 1.07 -3.79
CA GLU A 57 6.00 -0.04 -4.72
C GLU A 57 5.06 0.41 -5.85
N LYS A 58 4.03 1.21 -5.54
CA LYS A 58 3.10 1.75 -6.54
C LYS A 58 3.72 2.84 -7.41
N ILE A 59 4.62 3.67 -6.87
CA ILE A 59 5.35 4.68 -7.65
C ILE A 59 6.28 4.01 -8.66
N MET A 60 6.95 2.93 -8.26
CA MET A 60 7.83 2.16 -9.16
C MET A 60 7.07 1.49 -10.32
N ALA A 61 5.78 1.19 -10.13
CA ALA A 61 4.93 0.65 -11.18
C ALA A 61 4.45 1.70 -12.19
N LEU A 62 4.76 2.99 -11.98
CA LEU A 62 4.43 4.09 -12.88
C LEU A 62 5.67 4.53 -13.68
N ASP A 63 5.46 5.42 -14.63
CA ASP A 63 6.51 6.07 -15.43
C ASP A 63 7.30 7.10 -14.60
N VAL A 64 8.00 6.60 -13.58
CA VAL A 64 8.90 7.35 -12.72
C VAL A 64 10.21 6.62 -12.68
N ASP A 65 11.28 7.29 -13.13
CA ASP A 65 12.60 6.69 -13.14
C ASP A 65 13.05 6.44 -11.70
N GLU A 66 13.33 5.18 -11.39
CA GLU A 66 13.85 4.73 -10.10
C GLU A 66 15.09 5.52 -9.68
N ARG A 67 15.81 6.11 -10.65
CA ARG A 67 16.98 6.93 -10.36
C ARG A 67 16.69 8.12 -9.47
N HIS A 68 15.50 8.70 -9.65
CA HIS A 68 15.02 9.89 -8.94
C HIS A 68 14.28 9.57 -7.64
N LEU A 69 14.16 8.28 -7.28
CA LEU A 69 13.53 7.83 -6.04
C LEU A 69 14.58 7.66 -4.93
N LEU A 70 14.30 8.26 -3.77
CA LEU A 70 15.11 8.08 -2.57
C LEU A 70 14.23 7.86 -1.35
N ARG A 71 14.50 6.79 -0.61
CA ARG A 71 13.90 6.53 0.69
C ARG A 71 14.90 6.84 1.80
N LEU A 72 14.41 7.46 2.87
CA LEU A 72 15.17 7.72 4.09
C LEU A 72 14.51 7.09 5.32
N GLY A 73 15.26 6.27 6.06
CA GLY A 73 14.91 5.78 7.39
C GLY A 73 15.10 4.28 7.59
N HIS A 74 14.92 3.81 8.83
CA HIS A 74 15.23 2.42 9.23
C HIS A 74 14.33 1.33 8.63
N GLY A 75 13.28 1.67 7.87
CA GLY A 75 12.37 0.69 7.24
C GLY A 75 12.78 0.27 5.82
N GLU A 76 13.92 0.75 5.32
CA GLU A 76 14.41 0.47 3.97
C GLU A 76 14.61 -1.03 3.70
N GLU A 77 14.99 -1.81 4.72
CA GLU A 77 15.24 -3.25 4.62
C GLU A 77 13.95 -4.08 4.41
N GLU A 78 12.77 -3.50 4.63
CA GLU A 78 11.47 -4.18 4.54
C GLU A 78 10.79 -4.02 3.15
N LEU A 79 11.46 -3.40 2.18
CA LEU A 79 10.97 -3.35 0.80
C LEU A 79 11.20 -4.69 0.12
N ASN A 80 10.15 -5.30 -0.44
CA ASN A 80 10.25 -6.52 -1.24
C ASN A 80 10.67 -6.21 -2.68
N THR A 81 11.75 -5.44 -2.86
CA THR A 81 12.29 -5.07 -4.16
C THR A 81 13.71 -5.59 -4.29
N GLU A 82 14.11 -6.04 -5.48
CA GLU A 82 15.50 -6.43 -5.75
C GLU A 82 16.46 -5.22 -5.61
N LEU A 83 15.93 -4.01 -5.78
CA LEU A 83 16.66 -2.75 -5.71
C LEU A 83 16.63 -2.16 -4.29
N SER A 84 17.77 -1.60 -3.87
CA SER A 84 17.88 -0.87 -2.60
C SER A 84 17.68 0.63 -2.79
N PHE A 85 16.60 1.17 -2.22
CA PHE A 85 16.27 2.61 -2.26
C PHE A 85 16.86 3.44 -1.12
N SER A 86 17.73 2.80 -0.32
CA SER A 86 18.52 3.47 0.72
C SER A 86 19.53 4.45 0.12
N LYS A 87 19.99 5.43 0.91
CA LYS A 87 21.08 6.33 0.51
C LYS A 87 22.28 5.57 -0.09
N TYR A 88 22.72 4.50 0.57
CA TYR A 88 23.90 3.73 0.17
C TYR A 88 23.62 2.75 -0.98
N GLY A 89 22.45 2.10 -0.95
CA GLY A 89 22.00 1.21 -2.02
C GLY A 89 21.86 1.93 -3.35
N ARG A 90 21.30 3.16 -3.33
CA ARG A 90 21.19 3.99 -4.52
C ARG A 90 22.57 4.42 -5.04
N VAL A 91 23.52 4.78 -4.17
CA VAL A 91 24.91 5.08 -4.58
C VAL A 91 25.53 3.90 -5.32
N ASN A 92 25.38 2.67 -4.80
CA ASN A 92 25.91 1.47 -5.46
C ASN A 92 25.24 1.23 -6.82
N SER A 93 23.92 1.33 -6.89
CA SER A 93 23.16 1.20 -8.14
C SER A 93 23.63 2.21 -9.20
N PHE A 94 23.87 3.48 -8.82
CA PHE A 94 24.42 4.48 -9.74
C PHE A 94 25.84 4.16 -10.21
N LEU A 95 26.70 3.63 -9.33
CA LEU A 95 28.07 3.24 -9.70
C LEU A 95 28.10 2.04 -10.66
N GLU A 96 27.21 1.07 -10.46
CA GLU A 96 27.04 -0.06 -11.39
C GLU A 96 26.48 0.40 -12.73
N LYS A 97 25.43 1.24 -12.71
CA LYS A 97 24.82 1.79 -13.92
C LYS A 97 25.81 2.64 -14.73
N ARG A 98 26.68 3.41 -14.06
CA ARG A 98 27.77 4.15 -14.71
C ARG A 98 28.63 3.25 -15.59
N LEU A 99 29.06 2.09 -15.07
CA LEU A 99 29.90 1.17 -15.84
C LEU A 99 29.16 0.65 -17.09
N SER A 100 27.87 0.34 -16.95
CA SER A 100 27.03 -0.07 -18.08
C SER A 100 26.87 1.03 -19.13
N LEU A 101 26.60 2.27 -18.71
CA LEU A 101 26.41 3.41 -19.62
C LEU A 101 27.71 3.76 -20.34
N LEU A 102 28.84 3.75 -19.63
CA LEU A 102 30.16 3.96 -20.23
C LEU A 102 30.51 2.88 -21.26
N SER A 103 30.16 1.62 -21.00
CA SER A 103 30.29 0.55 -21.99
C SER A 103 29.41 0.78 -23.23
N GLU A 104 28.23 1.37 -23.08
CA GLU A 104 27.39 1.76 -24.21
C GLU A 104 27.98 2.92 -25.02
N VAL A 105 28.68 3.86 -24.37
CA VAL A 105 29.42 4.92 -25.06
C VAL A 105 30.56 4.33 -25.91
N ASP A 106 31.30 3.36 -25.37
CA ASP A 106 32.34 2.66 -26.14
C ASP A 106 31.74 1.89 -27.32
N ARG A 107 30.60 1.21 -27.13
CA ARG A 107 29.86 0.52 -28.19
C ARG A 107 29.40 1.50 -29.28
N LEU A 108 28.89 2.67 -28.90
CA LEU A 108 28.49 3.72 -29.82
C LEU A 108 29.71 4.25 -30.60
N SER A 109 30.83 4.52 -29.93
CA SER A 109 32.08 4.93 -30.59
C SER A 109 32.58 3.93 -31.61
N GLN A 110 32.57 2.63 -31.27
CA GLN A 110 32.94 1.56 -32.19
C GLN A 110 32.00 1.48 -33.39
N SER A 111 30.68 1.63 -33.18
CA SER A 111 29.69 1.61 -34.26
C SER A 111 29.82 2.78 -35.24
N LEU A 112 30.42 3.89 -34.79
CA LEU A 112 30.71 5.09 -35.58
C LEU A 112 32.14 5.08 -36.17
N GLU A 113 32.89 4.00 -35.97
CA GLU A 113 34.28 3.83 -36.41
C GLU A 113 35.23 4.91 -35.86
N ILE A 114 34.92 5.43 -34.67
CA ILE A 114 35.75 6.44 -34.00
C ILE A 114 36.73 5.70 -33.08
N GLY A 115 38.02 5.87 -33.35
CA GLY A 115 39.08 5.32 -32.51
C GLY A 115 39.21 6.04 -31.16
N GLY A 116 39.65 5.31 -30.14
CA GLY A 116 39.87 5.81 -28.78
C GLY A 116 38.93 5.20 -27.74
N GLU A 117 39.27 5.40 -26.47
CA GLU A 117 38.44 4.98 -25.31
C GLU A 117 37.60 6.18 -24.85
N HIS A 118 36.42 6.33 -25.42
CA HIS A 118 35.54 7.47 -25.12
C HIS A 118 34.65 7.22 -23.90
N GLY A 119 34.41 5.95 -23.55
CA GLY A 119 33.71 5.49 -22.35
C GLY A 119 34.59 5.38 -21.10
N TYR A 120 35.77 5.99 -21.05
CA TYR A 120 36.64 5.86 -19.87
C TYR A 120 36.13 6.65 -18.64
N THR A 121 35.61 7.87 -18.83
CA THR A 121 35.00 8.69 -17.78
C THR A 121 33.70 9.34 -18.25
N CYS A 122 32.87 9.82 -17.30
CA CYS A 122 31.71 10.65 -17.62
C CYS A 122 32.11 11.89 -18.42
N GLU A 123 33.28 12.48 -18.12
CA GLU A 123 33.78 13.66 -18.82
C GLU A 123 34.15 13.37 -20.29
N THR A 124 34.85 12.28 -20.57
CA THR A 124 35.19 11.91 -21.96
C THR A 124 33.95 11.57 -22.77
N ALA A 125 32.97 10.92 -22.14
CA ALA A 125 31.67 10.64 -22.75
C ALA A 125 30.92 11.95 -23.10
N GLY A 126 30.96 12.96 -22.24
CA GLY A 126 30.38 14.27 -22.52
C GLY A 126 31.01 14.96 -23.74
N TYR A 127 32.34 14.93 -23.87
CA TYR A 127 33.01 15.44 -25.08
C TYR A 127 32.62 14.64 -26.33
N PHE A 128 32.55 13.31 -26.22
CA PHE A 128 32.13 12.45 -27.32
C PHE A 128 30.70 12.78 -27.80
N TYR A 129 29.77 13.02 -26.87
CA TYR A 129 28.40 13.45 -27.21
C TYR A 129 28.40 14.73 -28.04
N LEU A 130 29.08 15.77 -27.59
CA LEU A 130 29.10 17.07 -28.26
C LEU A 130 29.78 17.00 -29.64
N TYR A 131 30.96 16.39 -29.72
CA TYR A 131 31.78 16.45 -30.93
C TYR A 131 31.45 15.38 -31.97
N HIS A 132 30.85 14.25 -31.57
CA HIS A 132 30.64 13.13 -32.48
C HIS A 132 29.17 12.72 -32.63
N VAL A 133 28.36 12.81 -31.58
CA VAL A 133 26.94 12.44 -31.63
C VAL A 133 26.10 13.62 -32.16
N LEU A 134 26.15 14.78 -31.50
CA LEU A 134 25.38 15.96 -31.92
C LEU A 134 25.77 16.46 -33.31
N SER A 135 27.06 16.48 -33.62
CA SER A 135 27.56 16.90 -34.94
C SER A 135 27.06 16.04 -36.11
N ARG A 136 26.61 14.80 -35.84
CA ARG A 136 25.95 13.92 -36.82
C ARG A 136 24.43 14.07 -36.79
N TRP A 137 23.86 14.24 -35.61
CA TRP A 137 22.41 14.34 -35.43
C TRP A 137 21.83 15.66 -35.97
N GLU A 138 22.42 16.80 -35.62
CA GLU A 138 21.88 18.13 -35.98
C GLU A 138 21.73 18.30 -37.50
N PRO A 139 22.73 17.99 -38.35
CA PRO A 139 22.56 18.12 -39.80
C PRO A 139 21.54 17.12 -40.37
N TYR A 140 21.46 15.91 -39.80
CA TYR A 140 20.51 14.87 -40.22
C TYR A 140 19.07 15.29 -39.91
N ILE A 141 18.79 15.73 -38.69
CA ILE A 141 17.43 16.08 -38.27
C ILE A 141 16.93 17.34 -38.97
N ASP A 142 17.80 18.33 -39.21
CA ASP A 142 17.45 19.53 -39.99
C ASP A 142 17.07 19.16 -41.43
N LYS A 143 17.83 18.26 -42.06
CA LYS A 143 17.52 17.75 -43.40
C LYS A 143 16.19 17.00 -43.43
N CYS A 144 15.90 16.18 -42.42
CA CYS A 144 14.63 15.45 -42.33
C CYS A 144 13.43 16.37 -42.05
N ARG A 145 13.59 17.41 -41.22
CA ARG A 145 12.50 18.36 -40.92
C ARG A 145 12.18 19.26 -42.11
N GLN A 146 13.19 19.77 -42.81
CA GLN A 146 12.99 20.52 -44.05
C GLN A 146 12.30 19.69 -45.14
N GLY A 147 12.50 18.37 -45.09
CA GLY A 147 11.84 17.44 -45.98
C GLY A 147 10.33 17.29 -45.76
N LEU A 148 9.91 17.34 -44.49
CA LEU A 148 8.51 17.33 -44.08
C LEU A 148 7.77 18.59 -44.59
N GLU A 149 8.42 19.75 -44.48
CA GLU A 149 7.82 21.04 -44.86
C GLU A 149 7.70 21.24 -46.37
N ASN A 150 8.66 20.74 -47.14
CA ASN A 150 8.73 20.96 -48.58
C ASN A 150 8.08 19.84 -49.42
N GLY A 151 7.60 18.75 -48.81
CA GLY A 151 6.96 17.62 -49.49
C GLY A 151 7.85 16.85 -50.49
N ASN A 152 9.16 17.11 -50.47
CA ASN A 152 10.12 16.69 -51.50
C ASN A 152 11.10 15.61 -51.02
N VAL A 153 11.00 15.15 -49.77
CA VAL A 153 11.93 14.19 -49.17
C VAL A 153 11.20 12.88 -48.93
N GLY A 154 11.67 11.82 -49.58
CA GLY A 154 11.12 10.48 -49.41
C GLY A 154 11.56 9.82 -48.09
N VAL A 155 10.76 8.87 -47.60
CA VAL A 155 11.04 8.04 -46.41
C VAL A 155 12.44 7.40 -46.46
N GLU A 156 12.92 7.09 -47.68
CA GLU A 156 14.24 6.54 -47.94
C GLU A 156 15.40 7.41 -47.44
N ILE A 157 15.25 8.73 -47.37
CA ILE A 157 16.31 9.61 -46.84
C ILE A 157 16.45 9.42 -45.33
N ILE A 158 15.33 9.28 -44.61
CA ILE A 158 15.34 9.03 -43.16
C ILE A 158 16.05 7.70 -42.87
N ARG A 159 15.72 6.64 -43.65
CA ARG A 159 16.27 5.29 -43.48
C ARG A 159 17.76 5.19 -43.84
N ASN A 160 18.14 5.71 -45.01
CA ASN A 160 19.48 5.51 -45.55
C ASN A 160 20.53 6.44 -44.93
N GLU A 161 20.12 7.61 -44.44
CA GLU A 161 21.04 8.60 -43.86
C GLU A 161 21.04 8.61 -42.32
N PHE A 162 20.28 7.72 -41.67
CA PHE A 162 20.25 7.64 -40.21
C PHE A 162 21.66 7.33 -39.66
N PRO A 163 22.27 8.22 -38.86
CA PRO A 163 23.69 8.13 -38.52
C PRO A 163 24.02 7.03 -37.50
N PHE A 164 23.02 6.40 -36.87
CA PHE A 164 23.21 5.47 -35.76
C PHE A 164 22.73 4.05 -36.05
N SER A 165 22.49 3.69 -37.32
CA SER A 165 21.97 2.37 -37.72
C SER A 165 22.76 1.21 -37.13
N ASN A 166 24.10 1.27 -37.19
CA ASN A 166 24.97 0.22 -36.67
C ASN A 166 24.86 0.02 -35.15
N TYR A 167 24.63 1.11 -34.40
CA TYR A 167 24.44 1.06 -32.96
C TYR A 167 23.15 0.33 -32.58
N PHE A 168 22.09 0.47 -33.37
CA PHE A 168 20.79 -0.17 -33.12
C PHE A 168 20.65 -1.57 -33.75
N ASN A 169 21.72 -2.20 -34.22
CA ASN A 169 21.67 -3.57 -34.76
C ASN A 169 21.21 -4.64 -33.75
N ASN A 170 21.33 -4.36 -32.45
CA ASN A 170 20.84 -5.21 -31.37
C ASN A 170 19.37 -4.97 -30.99
N ALA A 171 18.72 -3.94 -31.57
CA ALA A 171 17.29 -3.71 -31.43
C ALA A 171 16.49 -4.62 -32.39
N PRO A 172 15.17 -4.82 -32.16
CA PRO A 172 14.31 -5.53 -33.10
C PRO A 172 14.42 -4.96 -34.51
N GLN A 173 14.61 -5.84 -35.51
CA GLN A 173 14.78 -5.47 -36.91
C GLN A 173 13.54 -5.79 -37.75
N PRO A 174 13.24 -5.02 -38.81
CA PRO A 174 13.95 -3.81 -39.24
C PRO A 174 13.67 -2.62 -38.31
N LEU A 175 14.70 -1.79 -38.07
CA LEU A 175 14.56 -0.60 -37.21
C LEU A 175 13.46 0.35 -37.70
N PHE A 176 13.35 0.51 -39.02
CA PHE A 176 12.29 1.28 -39.68
C PHE A 176 11.35 0.30 -40.41
N PRO A 177 10.07 0.18 -40.01
CA PRO A 177 9.10 -0.66 -40.70
C PRO A 177 8.93 -0.24 -42.15
N GLU A 178 8.76 -1.19 -43.07
CA GLU A 178 8.65 -0.91 -44.51
C GLU A 178 7.38 -0.12 -44.86
N ASP A 179 6.31 -0.33 -44.09
CA ASP A 179 4.98 0.27 -44.21
C ASP A 179 4.81 1.59 -43.44
N ALA A 180 5.80 1.98 -42.63
CA ALA A 180 5.75 3.22 -41.86
C ALA A 180 5.75 4.45 -42.80
N ASP A 181 4.88 5.41 -42.50
CA ASP A 181 4.86 6.68 -43.22
C ASP A 181 6.05 7.59 -42.83
N TYR A 182 6.16 8.73 -43.48
CA TYR A 182 7.26 9.66 -43.22
C TYR A 182 7.28 10.17 -41.77
N ALA A 183 6.11 10.48 -41.21
CA ALA A 183 6.01 11.03 -39.86
C ALA A 183 6.33 9.96 -38.81
N GLU A 184 5.85 8.74 -39.00
CA GLU A 184 6.16 7.59 -38.16
C GLU A 184 7.66 7.23 -38.22
N THR A 185 8.25 7.22 -39.42
CA THR A 185 9.69 6.95 -39.59
C THR A 185 10.55 8.03 -38.91
N LEU A 186 10.14 9.29 -38.99
CA LEU A 186 10.81 10.41 -38.32
C LEU A 186 10.71 10.28 -36.79
N GLU A 187 9.53 9.95 -36.27
CA GLU A 187 9.31 9.73 -34.82
C GLU A 187 10.17 8.57 -34.29
N ILE A 188 10.33 7.49 -35.07
CA ILE A 188 11.25 6.38 -34.74
C ILE A 188 12.69 6.89 -34.66
N ALA A 189 13.16 7.66 -35.65
CA ALA A 189 14.51 8.21 -35.64
C ALA A 189 14.76 9.16 -34.44
N GLU A 190 13.79 10.04 -34.13
CA GLU A 190 13.83 10.90 -32.94
C GLU A 190 13.78 10.09 -31.64
N GLY A 191 13.04 8.98 -31.60
CA GLY A 191 13.01 8.04 -30.48
C GLY A 191 14.36 7.36 -30.24
N CYS A 192 15.03 6.93 -31.31
CA CYS A 192 16.39 6.41 -31.25
C CYS A 192 17.38 7.45 -30.73
N PHE A 193 17.27 8.71 -31.19
CA PHE A 193 18.12 9.77 -30.67
C PHE A 193 17.84 10.07 -29.19
N ARG A 194 16.57 10.13 -28.77
CA ARG A 194 16.19 10.26 -27.34
C ARG A 194 16.79 9.15 -26.48
N HIS A 195 16.89 7.93 -26.98
CA HIS A 195 17.56 6.83 -26.28
C HIS A 195 19.06 7.12 -26.08
N ILE A 196 19.76 7.58 -27.13
CA ILE A 196 21.18 7.94 -27.05
C ILE A 196 21.39 9.13 -26.11
N GLU A 197 20.60 10.20 -26.26
CA GLU A 197 20.65 11.40 -25.41
C GLU A 197 20.43 11.05 -23.93
N LYS A 198 19.54 10.10 -23.63
CA LYS A 198 19.30 9.63 -22.26
C LYS A 198 20.56 9.04 -21.63
N ILE A 199 21.37 8.27 -22.38
CA ILE A 199 22.63 7.70 -21.88
C ILE A 199 23.58 8.81 -21.41
N PHE A 200 23.75 9.85 -22.22
CA PHE A 200 24.67 10.95 -21.89
C PHE A 200 24.13 11.87 -20.81
N THR A 201 22.82 12.10 -20.77
CA THR A 201 22.14 12.84 -19.70
C THR A 201 22.37 12.15 -18.36
N GLU A 202 22.18 10.82 -18.31
CA GLU A 202 22.44 10.03 -17.11
C GLU A 202 23.93 10.05 -16.71
N LEU A 203 24.85 10.00 -17.67
CA LEU A 203 26.29 10.08 -17.37
C LEU A 203 26.70 11.44 -16.79
N GLU A 204 26.11 12.54 -17.26
CA GLU A 204 26.41 13.88 -16.74
C GLU A 204 25.88 14.06 -15.30
N GLU A 205 24.70 13.51 -14.99
CA GLU A 205 24.18 13.45 -13.61
C GLU A 205 25.10 12.61 -12.70
N ILE A 206 25.60 11.48 -13.20
CA ILE A 206 26.48 10.59 -12.43
C ILE A 206 27.90 11.17 -12.29
N ARG A 207 28.28 12.17 -13.09
CA ARG A 207 29.60 12.82 -13.03
C ARG A 207 29.95 13.32 -11.64
N GLY A 208 28.96 13.80 -10.88
CA GLY A 208 29.14 14.20 -9.48
C GLY A 208 29.76 13.10 -8.61
N PHE A 209 29.45 11.82 -8.88
CA PHE A 209 29.95 10.69 -8.10
C PHE A 209 31.42 10.35 -8.39
N GLU A 210 31.95 10.72 -9.56
CA GLU A 210 33.39 10.59 -9.87
C GLU A 210 34.22 11.57 -9.04
N LEU A 211 33.70 12.79 -8.86
CA LEU A 211 34.37 13.87 -8.13
C LEU A 211 34.35 13.64 -6.61
N LEU A 212 33.25 13.06 -6.11
CA LEU A 212 33.05 12.81 -4.69
C LEU A 212 33.76 11.53 -4.24
N ARG A 213 34.63 11.66 -3.24
CA ARG A 213 35.49 10.55 -2.77
C ARG A 213 34.82 9.64 -1.76
N THR A 214 33.99 10.18 -0.88
CA THR A 214 33.38 9.41 0.21
C THR A 214 31.96 8.99 -0.15
N SER A 215 31.55 7.81 0.30
CA SER A 215 30.17 7.34 0.17
C SER A 215 29.17 8.28 0.86
N TYR A 216 29.60 8.98 1.91
CA TYR A 216 28.79 9.98 2.61
C TYR A 216 28.49 11.19 1.71
N ASP A 217 29.51 11.75 1.05
CA ASP A 217 29.31 12.90 0.18
C ASP A 217 28.47 12.53 -1.04
N ARG A 218 28.71 11.35 -1.63
CA ARG A 218 27.89 10.80 -2.72
C ARG A 218 26.41 10.66 -2.34
N ALA A 219 26.15 10.14 -1.14
CA ALA A 219 24.80 10.02 -0.61
C ALA A 219 24.12 11.39 -0.39
N ASN A 220 24.89 12.41 0.00
CA ASN A 220 24.37 13.76 0.18
C ASN A 220 24.12 14.48 -1.15
N TYR A 221 24.97 14.25 -2.16
CA TYR A 221 24.75 14.72 -3.52
C TYR A 221 23.44 14.15 -4.09
N LEU A 222 23.25 12.85 -3.95
CA LEU A 222 22.02 12.17 -4.38
C LEU A 222 20.79 12.78 -3.72
N LEU A 223 20.83 13.01 -2.41
CA LEU A 223 19.73 13.62 -1.65
C LEU A 223 19.39 15.05 -2.10
N THR A 224 20.39 15.83 -2.52
CA THR A 224 20.25 17.28 -2.73
C THR A 224 20.09 17.68 -4.19
N LYS A 225 20.54 16.84 -5.12
CA LYS A 225 20.59 17.14 -6.57
C LYS A 225 19.82 16.13 -7.42
N GLU A 226 20.05 14.84 -7.21
CA GLU A 226 19.50 13.80 -8.10
C GLU A 226 18.08 13.38 -7.75
N ALA A 227 17.79 13.15 -6.46
CA ALA A 227 16.48 12.63 -6.07
C ALA A 227 15.39 13.69 -6.29
N LYS A 228 14.39 13.38 -7.13
CA LYS A 228 13.21 14.23 -7.34
C LYS A 228 12.06 13.86 -6.42
N ILE A 229 11.98 12.60 -5.98
CA ILE A 229 11.01 12.13 -4.99
C ILE A 229 11.77 11.56 -3.81
N ILE A 230 11.75 12.30 -2.71
CA ILE A 230 12.38 11.91 -1.46
C ILE A 230 11.28 11.55 -0.49
N ALA A 231 11.34 10.36 0.10
CA ALA A 231 10.32 9.94 1.03
C ALA A 231 10.85 9.40 2.36
N MET A 232 10.13 9.71 3.43
CA MET A 232 10.52 9.40 4.80
C MET A 232 9.30 9.35 5.72
N THR A 233 9.46 8.79 6.92
CA THR A 233 8.43 8.91 7.96
C THR A 233 8.48 10.30 8.62
N CYS A 234 7.37 10.76 9.20
CA CYS A 234 7.31 12.00 9.96
C CYS A 234 8.28 12.01 11.16
N THR A 235 8.46 10.84 11.79
CA THR A 235 9.43 10.61 12.87
C THR A 235 10.86 10.79 12.38
N HIS A 236 11.19 10.28 11.19
CA HIS A 236 12.52 10.46 10.60
C HIS A 236 12.77 11.92 10.22
N ALA A 237 11.78 12.58 9.62
CA ALA A 237 11.83 14.02 9.32
C ALA A 237 12.13 14.86 10.57
N ALA A 238 11.47 14.54 11.69
CA ALA A 238 11.71 15.22 12.97
C ALA A 238 13.14 15.02 13.49
N LEU A 239 13.65 13.79 13.45
CA LEU A 239 15.00 13.46 13.92
C LEU A 239 16.10 14.06 13.03
N LYS A 240 15.88 14.11 11.71
CA LYS A 240 16.89 14.53 10.73
C LYS A 240 16.79 15.99 10.30
N ARG A 241 15.82 16.75 10.81
CA ARG A 241 15.61 18.17 10.45
C ARG A 241 16.89 19.00 10.42
N ARG A 242 17.71 18.93 11.47
CA ARG A 242 18.96 19.71 11.57
C ARG A 242 19.96 19.29 10.49
N GLU A 243 20.12 17.99 10.27
CA GLU A 243 21.02 17.45 9.24
C GLU A 243 20.57 17.87 7.84
N LEU A 244 19.28 17.71 7.53
CA LEU A 244 18.71 18.09 6.23
C LEU A 244 18.85 19.59 5.94
N SER A 245 18.61 20.43 6.95
CA SER A 245 18.81 21.89 6.83
C SER A 245 20.28 22.24 6.52
N LEU A 246 21.24 21.60 7.21
CA LEU A 246 22.67 21.83 6.98
C LEU A 246 23.16 21.35 5.62
N LEU A 247 22.50 20.34 5.05
CA LEU A 247 22.76 19.85 3.70
C LEU A 247 22.13 20.72 2.60
N ALA A 248 21.50 21.85 2.96
CA ALA A 248 20.75 22.69 2.05
C ALA A 248 19.71 21.90 1.24
N PHE A 249 19.03 20.96 1.91
CA PHE A 249 17.93 20.19 1.31
C PHE A 249 16.83 21.13 0.81
N LYS A 250 16.36 20.93 -0.42
CA LYS A 250 15.33 21.77 -1.07
C LYS A 250 14.20 20.90 -1.62
N TYR A 251 12.98 21.39 -1.50
CA TYR A 251 11.79 20.77 -2.09
C TYR A 251 10.68 21.78 -2.35
N ASP A 252 9.88 21.48 -3.36
CA ASP A 252 8.83 22.36 -3.86
C ASP A 252 7.44 21.87 -3.43
N ASN A 253 7.28 20.56 -3.27
CA ASN A 253 6.00 19.93 -3.00
C ASN A 253 6.11 19.02 -1.77
N VAL A 254 5.10 19.03 -0.90
CA VAL A 254 4.96 18.06 0.19
C VAL A 254 3.68 17.27 0.00
N VAL A 255 3.80 15.94 -0.02
CA VAL A 255 2.67 15.02 -0.04
C VAL A 255 2.70 14.21 1.25
N MET A 256 1.59 14.18 1.99
CA MET A 256 1.47 13.44 3.24
C MET A 256 0.37 12.40 3.14
N GLU A 257 0.70 11.14 3.42
CA GLU A 257 -0.29 10.07 3.63
C GLU A 257 -0.42 9.77 5.13
N GLU A 258 -1.59 9.24 5.53
CA GLU A 258 -1.96 9.01 6.93
C GLU A 258 -1.94 10.31 7.76
N ALA A 259 -2.22 11.46 7.14
CA ALA A 259 -2.07 12.78 7.77
C ALA A 259 -2.92 12.95 9.04
N ALA A 260 -4.03 12.22 9.16
CA ALA A 260 -4.87 12.22 10.36
C ALA A 260 -4.23 11.50 11.57
N GLN A 261 -3.26 10.60 11.35
CA GLN A 261 -2.53 9.83 12.36
C GLN A 261 -1.20 10.48 12.79
N ILE A 262 -0.79 11.59 12.16
CA ILE A 262 0.45 12.30 12.50
C ILE A 262 0.15 13.39 13.55
N LEU A 263 0.98 13.51 14.59
CA LEU A 263 0.85 14.58 15.58
C LEU A 263 0.97 15.95 14.91
N GLU A 264 0.31 16.97 15.47
CA GLU A 264 0.31 18.31 14.88
C GLU A 264 1.74 18.87 14.67
N VAL A 265 2.62 18.75 15.67
CA VAL A 265 4.02 19.18 15.55
C VAL A 265 4.81 18.39 14.51
N GLU A 266 4.56 17.08 14.42
CA GLU A 266 5.23 16.19 13.44
C GLU A 266 4.72 16.42 12.02
N THR A 267 3.51 16.96 11.86
CA THR A 267 2.99 17.41 10.56
C THR A 267 3.62 18.75 10.15
N PHE A 268 3.93 19.62 11.12
CA PHE A 268 4.49 20.93 10.85
C PHE A 268 5.99 20.89 10.50
N ILE A 269 6.77 20.00 11.13
CA ILE A 269 8.22 19.88 10.90
C ILE A 269 8.59 19.65 9.42
N PRO A 270 7.94 18.72 8.68
CA PRO A 270 8.19 18.52 7.26
C PRO A 270 8.09 19.75 6.38
N LEU A 271 7.32 20.77 6.78
CA LEU A 271 7.17 22.03 6.03
C LEU A 271 8.38 22.97 6.20
N LEU A 272 9.29 22.64 7.14
CA LEU A 272 10.43 23.44 7.57
C LEU A 272 11.75 22.66 7.52
N LEU A 273 11.84 21.65 6.65
CA LEU A 273 13.10 20.90 6.42
C LEU A 273 14.09 21.62 5.49
N GLN A 274 13.71 22.78 4.96
CA GLN A 274 14.54 23.59 4.05
C GLN A 274 14.61 25.03 4.57
N GLU A 275 15.69 25.73 4.20
CA GLU A 275 15.83 27.16 4.46
C GLU A 275 14.99 27.98 3.47
N THR A 276 14.68 29.23 3.85
CA THR A 276 13.96 30.16 2.98
C THR A 276 14.85 30.67 1.86
N GLU A 277 14.28 30.80 0.67
CA GLU A 277 14.94 31.39 -0.51
C GLU A 277 14.36 32.79 -0.71
N ASP A 278 15.22 33.83 -0.73
CA ASP A 278 14.82 35.24 -0.82
C ASP A 278 13.77 35.69 0.22
N GLY A 279 13.88 35.16 1.45
CA GLY A 279 12.98 35.47 2.56
C GLY A 279 11.58 34.84 2.43
N ARG A 280 11.37 33.93 1.48
CA ARG A 280 10.11 33.19 1.28
C ARG A 280 10.33 31.70 1.35
N SER A 281 9.26 30.96 1.67
CA SER A 281 9.27 29.50 1.55
C SER A 281 9.28 29.11 0.07
N ARG A 282 10.12 28.15 -0.30
CA ARG A 282 10.13 27.52 -1.64
C ARG A 282 8.88 26.66 -1.89
N LEU A 283 8.15 26.31 -0.84
CA LEU A 283 7.02 25.40 -0.89
C LEU A 283 5.88 25.94 -1.77
N LYS A 284 5.56 25.20 -2.83
CA LYS A 284 4.49 25.49 -3.80
C LYS A 284 3.22 24.73 -3.48
N ARG A 285 3.33 23.50 -2.94
CA ARG A 285 2.20 22.59 -2.71
C ARG A 285 2.30 21.85 -1.40
N VAL A 286 1.16 21.72 -0.73
CA VAL A 286 0.99 20.86 0.43
C VAL A 286 -0.26 20.01 0.23
N VAL A 287 -0.06 18.72 0.00
CA VAL A 287 -1.13 17.74 -0.19
C VAL A 287 -1.18 16.87 1.07
N MET A 288 -2.32 16.87 1.76
CA MET A 288 -2.53 16.03 2.93
C MET A 288 -3.68 15.06 2.66
N ILE A 289 -3.39 13.76 2.78
CA ILE A 289 -4.33 12.67 2.54
C ILE A 289 -4.50 11.91 3.87
N GLY A 290 -5.73 11.86 4.36
CA GLY A 290 -6.00 11.29 5.67
C GLY A 290 -7.46 10.96 5.90
N ASP A 291 -7.77 10.41 7.07
CA ASP A 291 -9.12 10.14 7.49
C ASP A 291 -9.29 10.51 8.97
N HIS A 292 -9.92 11.66 9.22
CA HIS A 292 -10.18 12.18 10.55
C HIS A 292 -11.30 11.42 11.29
N ASN A 293 -12.03 10.54 10.57
CA ASN A 293 -13.02 9.63 11.13
C ASN A 293 -12.43 8.26 11.53
N GLN A 294 -11.14 8.02 11.28
CA GLN A 294 -10.39 6.88 11.81
C GLN A 294 -9.52 7.29 13.01
N LEU A 295 -8.75 6.34 13.55
CA LEU A 295 -7.99 6.55 14.78
C LEU A 295 -7.00 7.72 14.67
N PRO A 296 -6.88 8.55 15.73
CA PRO A 296 -5.93 9.66 15.81
C PRO A 296 -4.50 9.17 16.13
N PRO A 297 -3.49 10.06 16.16
CA PRO A 297 -2.16 9.76 16.67
C PRO A 297 -2.21 9.22 18.11
N VAL A 298 -1.30 8.29 18.43
CA VAL A 298 -1.29 7.63 19.75
C VAL A 298 -0.60 8.51 20.79
N VAL A 299 -1.37 9.00 21.77
CA VAL A 299 -0.85 9.70 22.95
C VAL A 299 -0.77 8.72 24.13
N LYS A 300 0.46 8.42 24.60
CA LYS A 300 0.68 7.39 25.63
C LYS A 300 -0.02 7.69 26.96
N ASN A 301 0.01 8.95 27.39
CA ASN A 301 -0.65 9.38 28.62
C ASN A 301 -1.98 10.04 28.28
N MET A 302 -3.07 9.35 28.63
CA MET A 302 -4.44 9.80 28.39
C MET A 302 -4.75 11.17 29.02
N ALA A 303 -4.02 11.61 30.04
CA ALA A 303 -4.20 12.96 30.60
C ALA A 303 -3.91 14.05 29.55
N PHE A 304 -2.86 13.92 28.73
CA PHE A 304 -2.57 14.91 27.67
C PHE A 304 -3.60 14.86 26.55
N GLN A 305 -4.20 13.70 26.30
CA GLN A 305 -5.32 13.56 25.38
C GLN A 305 -6.57 14.27 25.92
N GLN A 306 -6.95 14.01 27.18
CA GLN A 306 -8.18 14.54 27.77
C GLN A 306 -8.13 16.04 28.06
N TYR A 307 -7.03 16.54 28.63
CA TYR A 307 -6.91 17.95 29.02
C TYR A 307 -6.31 18.82 27.92
N GLY A 308 -5.39 18.28 27.11
CA GLY A 308 -4.64 19.05 26.11
C GLY A 308 -5.09 18.80 24.67
N ASN A 309 -5.98 17.84 24.42
CA ASN A 309 -6.37 17.40 23.07
C ASN A 309 -5.14 17.08 22.19
N MET A 310 -4.08 16.53 22.79
CA MET A 310 -2.78 16.32 22.12
C MET A 310 -2.86 15.30 20.97
N GLU A 311 -3.93 14.50 20.91
CA GLU A 311 -4.20 13.59 19.79
C GLU A 311 -4.75 14.30 18.55
N GLN A 312 -5.01 15.61 18.60
CA GLN A 312 -5.45 16.32 17.41
C GLN A 312 -4.28 16.45 16.43
N SER A 313 -4.45 15.87 15.24
CA SER A 313 -3.56 16.11 14.11
C SER A 313 -3.85 17.46 13.45
N LEU A 314 -2.85 18.01 12.75
CA LEU A 314 -3.02 19.23 11.96
C LEU A 314 -4.11 19.05 10.90
N PHE A 315 -4.18 17.86 10.28
CA PHE A 315 -5.23 17.48 9.34
C PHE A 315 -6.62 17.61 9.95
N THR A 316 -6.85 16.97 11.09
CA THR A 316 -8.15 17.03 11.80
C THR A 316 -8.48 18.46 12.23
N ARG A 317 -7.48 19.26 12.62
CA ARG A 317 -7.68 20.68 12.91
C ARG A 317 -8.10 21.48 11.68
N PHE A 318 -7.49 21.27 10.52
CA PHE A 318 -7.89 21.94 9.28
C PHE A 318 -9.32 21.59 8.85
N VAL A 319 -9.70 20.32 8.93
CA VAL A 319 -11.09 19.90 8.67
C VAL A 319 -12.06 20.61 9.61
N ARG A 320 -11.74 20.66 10.92
CA ARG A 320 -12.58 21.34 11.92
C ARG A 320 -12.68 22.86 11.71
N LEU A 321 -11.64 23.49 11.18
CA LEU A 321 -11.61 24.92 10.87
C LEU A 321 -12.33 25.25 9.54
N GLY A 322 -12.89 24.26 8.85
CA GLY A 322 -13.66 24.46 7.62
C GLY A 322 -12.79 24.66 6.39
N VAL A 323 -11.53 24.23 6.41
CA VAL A 323 -10.72 24.21 5.18
C VAL A 323 -11.38 23.24 4.18
N PRO A 324 -11.58 23.63 2.91
CA PRO A 324 -12.23 22.77 1.93
C PRO A 324 -11.54 21.41 1.78
N THR A 325 -12.34 20.35 1.81
CA THR A 325 -11.88 18.96 1.64
C THR A 325 -12.41 18.36 0.36
N ILE A 326 -11.62 17.50 -0.27
CA ILE A 326 -12.07 16.61 -1.32
C ILE A 326 -12.31 15.25 -0.66
N ASP A 327 -13.58 14.89 -0.48
CA ASP A 327 -14.02 13.65 0.12
C ASP A 327 -14.08 12.56 -0.97
N LEU A 328 -13.27 11.49 -0.84
CA LEU A 328 -13.35 10.34 -1.75
C LEU A 328 -14.60 9.51 -1.40
N ASP A 329 -15.39 9.15 -2.41
CA ASP A 329 -16.78 8.70 -2.23
C ASP A 329 -17.03 7.24 -2.61
N SER A 330 -16.04 6.50 -3.12
CA SER A 330 -16.25 5.15 -3.65
C SER A 330 -15.20 4.18 -3.12
N GLN A 331 -15.62 3.16 -2.35
CA GLN A 331 -14.72 2.17 -1.78
C GLN A 331 -14.59 0.93 -2.67
N GLY A 332 -13.38 0.40 -2.83
CA GLY A 332 -13.07 -0.78 -3.65
C GLY A 332 -12.48 -1.95 -2.86
N ARG A 333 -12.74 -2.03 -1.55
CA ARG A 333 -12.10 -3.00 -0.63
C ARG A 333 -13.04 -4.12 -0.20
N SER A 334 -14.22 -3.73 0.27
CA SER A 334 -15.14 -4.58 1.03
C SER A 334 -16.43 -4.83 0.26
N ARG A 335 -17.19 -5.86 0.64
CA ARG A 335 -18.57 -6.00 0.15
C ARG A 335 -19.42 -4.78 0.50
N PRO A 336 -20.36 -4.37 -0.35
CA PRO A 336 -21.32 -3.29 -0.04
C PRO A 336 -22.09 -3.53 1.27
N SER A 337 -22.44 -4.79 1.55
CA SER A 337 -23.09 -5.22 2.80
C SER A 337 -22.26 -4.90 4.05
N VAL A 338 -20.96 -5.16 4.01
CA VAL A 338 -20.02 -4.86 5.10
C VAL A 338 -19.76 -3.35 5.16
N ALA A 339 -19.67 -2.67 4.01
CA ALA A 339 -19.44 -1.23 3.94
C ALA A 339 -20.54 -0.41 4.64
N LYS A 340 -21.79 -0.87 4.62
CA LYS A 340 -22.92 -0.28 5.36
C LYS A 340 -22.67 -0.11 6.86
N LEU A 341 -21.79 -0.93 7.45
CA LEU A 341 -21.46 -0.85 8.87
C LEU A 341 -20.67 0.42 9.25
N TYR A 342 -20.05 1.09 8.28
CA TYR A 342 -19.21 2.27 8.51
C TYR A 342 -19.48 3.45 7.56
N ASN A 343 -20.14 3.25 6.42
CA ASN A 343 -20.33 4.31 5.42
C ASN A 343 -21.16 5.51 5.91
N TRP A 344 -22.08 5.30 6.84
CA TRP A 344 -22.91 6.33 7.48
C TRP A 344 -22.11 7.47 8.12
N ARG A 345 -20.83 7.24 8.43
CA ARG A 345 -19.94 8.24 9.02
C ARG A 345 -19.38 9.22 7.99
N TYR A 346 -19.45 8.88 6.71
CA TYR A 346 -18.85 9.60 5.60
C TYR A 346 -19.92 10.22 4.71
N LYS A 347 -19.54 11.26 3.95
CA LYS A 347 -20.43 11.91 2.99
C LYS A 347 -20.51 11.06 1.74
N ASP A 348 -21.71 10.62 1.39
CA ASP A 348 -22.02 9.93 0.12
C ASP A 348 -21.08 8.77 -0.24
N LEU A 349 -20.59 8.01 0.75
CA LEU A 349 -19.68 6.89 0.52
C LEU A 349 -20.43 5.67 -0.05
N GLY A 350 -20.25 5.45 -1.35
CA GLY A 350 -20.66 4.27 -2.10
C GLY A 350 -19.51 3.31 -2.39
N ASP A 351 -19.67 2.54 -3.48
CA ASP A 351 -18.85 1.39 -3.83
C ASP A 351 -18.35 1.49 -5.28
N LEU A 352 -17.11 1.06 -5.52
CA LEU A 352 -16.57 0.93 -6.89
C LEU A 352 -17.14 -0.33 -7.57
N SER A 353 -17.22 -0.31 -8.91
CA SER A 353 -17.73 -1.46 -9.69
C SER A 353 -16.96 -2.75 -9.42
N SER A 354 -15.67 -2.66 -9.06
CA SER A 354 -14.85 -3.82 -8.73
C SER A 354 -15.44 -4.67 -7.60
N VAL A 355 -16.03 -4.06 -6.57
CA VAL A 355 -16.61 -4.80 -5.43
C VAL A 355 -18.07 -5.21 -5.65
N THR A 356 -18.70 -4.76 -6.74
CA THR A 356 -20.07 -5.15 -7.11
C THR A 356 -20.10 -6.18 -8.23
N GLU A 357 -19.08 -6.20 -9.10
CA GLU A 357 -19.07 -7.03 -10.31
C GLU A 357 -18.23 -8.31 -10.16
N GLN A 358 -17.13 -8.26 -9.42
CA GLN A 358 -16.24 -9.41 -9.26
C GLN A 358 -16.90 -10.55 -8.48
N GLU A 359 -16.67 -11.79 -8.93
CA GLU A 359 -17.31 -12.98 -8.37
C GLU A 359 -16.99 -13.20 -6.89
N GLU A 360 -15.78 -12.85 -6.44
CA GLU A 360 -15.37 -13.04 -5.03
C GLU A 360 -16.23 -12.25 -4.03
N TYR A 361 -16.87 -11.15 -4.47
CA TYR A 361 -17.77 -10.33 -3.65
C TYR A 361 -19.24 -10.76 -3.78
N LYS A 362 -19.57 -11.67 -4.71
CA LYS A 362 -20.92 -12.20 -4.94
C LYS A 362 -21.17 -13.52 -4.22
N TYR A 363 -20.16 -14.38 -4.10
CA TYR A 363 -20.35 -15.67 -3.43
C TYR A 363 -20.36 -15.55 -1.91
N ALA A 364 -21.15 -16.36 -1.21
CA ALA A 364 -21.24 -16.38 0.25
C ALA A 364 -19.97 -16.90 0.93
N ASN A 365 -19.86 -16.66 2.23
CA ASN A 365 -18.81 -17.23 3.06
C ASN A 365 -19.15 -18.69 3.38
N ALA A 366 -18.37 -19.65 2.88
CA ALA A 366 -18.70 -21.07 3.05
C ALA A 366 -18.82 -21.45 4.53
N GLY A 367 -19.88 -22.19 4.87
CA GLY A 367 -20.16 -22.62 6.23
C GLY A 367 -20.87 -21.56 7.08
N PHE A 368 -21.02 -20.33 6.60
CA PHE A 368 -21.73 -19.26 7.30
C PHE A 368 -22.96 -18.83 6.51
N THR A 369 -24.08 -18.65 7.21
CA THR A 369 -25.31 -18.18 6.58
C THR A 369 -25.14 -16.75 6.07
N TYR A 370 -24.59 -15.87 6.91
CA TYR A 370 -24.47 -14.44 6.66
C TYR A 370 -23.01 -14.03 6.45
N ASP A 371 -22.77 -13.03 5.61
CA ASP A 371 -21.44 -12.48 5.37
C ASP A 371 -20.90 -11.66 6.56
N PHE A 372 -21.79 -11.09 7.37
CA PHE A 372 -21.44 -10.49 8.65
C PHE A 372 -22.50 -10.80 9.72
N GLN A 373 -22.08 -10.84 10.98
CA GLN A 373 -23.02 -11.04 12.08
C GLN A 373 -22.47 -10.49 13.38
N VAL A 374 -23.37 -10.02 14.26
CA VAL A 374 -23.08 -9.85 15.67
C VAL A 374 -23.56 -11.08 16.43
N ILE A 375 -22.73 -11.60 17.33
CA ILE A 375 -22.98 -12.79 18.13
C ILE A 375 -23.00 -12.36 19.59
N ASN A 376 -24.16 -12.50 20.23
CA ASN A 376 -24.29 -12.27 21.66
C ASN A 376 -23.57 -13.40 22.42
N VAL A 377 -22.64 -13.02 23.29
CA VAL A 377 -21.95 -13.93 24.19
C VAL A 377 -22.32 -13.61 25.62
N ASP A 378 -23.12 -14.48 26.22
CA ASP A 378 -23.52 -14.41 27.62
C ASP A 378 -22.38 -14.86 28.55
N ASN A 379 -22.66 -14.96 29.85
CA ASN A 379 -21.65 -15.40 30.81
C ASN A 379 -21.29 -16.87 30.53
N TYR A 380 -20.00 -17.15 30.44
CA TYR A 380 -19.48 -18.51 30.32
C TYR A 380 -18.82 -18.91 31.64
N MET A 381 -19.15 -20.09 32.16
CA MET A 381 -18.73 -20.52 33.50
C MET A 381 -19.02 -19.45 34.58
N SER A 382 -20.22 -18.86 34.53
CA SER A 382 -20.69 -17.78 35.40
C SER A 382 -19.86 -16.49 35.36
N LYS A 383 -19.02 -16.30 34.35
CA LYS A 383 -18.16 -15.11 34.18
C LYS A 383 -18.38 -14.42 32.84
N GLY A 384 -18.39 -13.10 32.85
CA GLY A 384 -18.34 -12.25 31.66
C GLY A 384 -16.91 -11.74 31.46
N GLU A 385 -16.72 -10.42 31.58
CA GLU A 385 -15.37 -9.83 31.56
C GLU A 385 -14.60 -10.16 32.84
N THR A 386 -13.32 -10.51 32.67
CA THR A 386 -12.35 -10.73 33.74
C THR A 386 -11.16 -9.79 33.59
N GLU A 387 -10.47 -9.56 34.69
CA GLU A 387 -9.33 -8.64 34.77
C GLU A 387 -8.26 -9.27 35.69
N PRO A 388 -7.41 -10.19 35.16
CA PRO A 388 -6.41 -10.88 35.98
C PRO A 388 -5.35 -9.94 36.56
N VAL A 389 -5.07 -8.84 35.85
CA VAL A 389 -4.16 -7.76 36.23
C VAL A 389 -4.86 -6.45 35.90
N PRO A 390 -4.70 -5.36 36.67
CA PRO A 390 -5.35 -4.10 36.40
C PRO A 390 -5.22 -3.65 34.93
N TYR A 391 -6.35 -3.26 34.33
CA TYR A 391 -6.53 -2.86 32.93
C TYR A 391 -6.25 -3.95 31.87
N PHE A 392 -6.04 -5.19 32.28
CA PHE A 392 -5.80 -6.34 31.40
C PHE A 392 -7.08 -7.12 31.13
N TYR A 393 -8.04 -6.46 30.48
CA TYR A 393 -9.39 -7.02 30.24
C TYR A 393 -9.39 -8.24 29.32
N GLN A 394 -10.18 -9.23 29.71
CA GLN A 394 -10.36 -10.52 29.04
C GLN A 394 -11.82 -10.98 29.10
N ASN A 395 -12.21 -11.87 28.20
CA ASN A 395 -13.49 -12.56 28.20
C ASN A 395 -13.28 -13.96 27.62
N LEU A 396 -13.33 -14.97 28.50
CA LEU A 396 -13.07 -16.37 28.13
C LEU A 396 -14.15 -16.94 27.21
N GLY A 397 -15.41 -16.57 27.42
CA GLY A 397 -16.52 -17.01 26.57
C GLY A 397 -16.33 -16.55 25.12
N GLU A 398 -16.01 -15.27 24.92
CA GLU A 398 -15.71 -14.74 23.58
C GLU A 398 -14.47 -15.38 22.96
N ALA A 399 -13.41 -15.62 23.76
CA ALA A 399 -12.17 -16.21 23.27
C ALA A 399 -12.36 -17.66 22.80
N GLU A 400 -13.01 -18.51 23.61
CA GLU A 400 -13.31 -19.91 23.24
C GLU A 400 -14.26 -19.96 22.03
N PHE A 401 -15.27 -19.08 21.97
CA PHE A 401 -16.18 -19.03 20.81
C PHE A 401 -15.43 -18.69 19.52
N ILE A 402 -14.63 -17.63 19.53
CA ILE A 402 -13.86 -17.20 18.34
C ILE A 402 -12.92 -18.31 17.86
N VAL A 403 -12.23 -18.99 18.79
CA VAL A 403 -11.30 -20.06 18.44
C VAL A 403 -12.04 -21.27 17.87
N ALA A 404 -13.25 -21.57 18.35
CA ALA A 404 -14.06 -22.65 17.81
C ALA A 404 -14.55 -22.38 16.37
N VAL A 405 -14.79 -21.13 16.00
CA VAL A 405 -15.28 -20.74 14.66
C VAL A 405 -14.16 -20.77 13.61
N TYR A 406 -12.89 -20.75 14.02
CA TYR A 406 -11.74 -20.54 13.16
C TYR A 406 -11.27 -21.81 12.41
N PRO A 407 -11.10 -21.76 11.06
CA PRO A 407 -10.51 -22.89 10.35
C PRO A 407 -9.42 -22.57 9.30
N SER A 408 -8.80 -21.37 9.23
CA SER A 408 -7.82 -21.08 8.15
C SER A 408 -6.93 -19.85 8.32
N GLU A 409 -5.75 -19.87 7.69
CA GLU A 409 -4.80 -18.75 7.63
C GLU A 409 -5.39 -17.47 7.01
N LYS A 410 -6.44 -17.57 6.19
CA LYS A 410 -7.15 -16.40 5.62
C LYS A 410 -7.99 -15.59 6.63
N ILE A 411 -8.02 -15.99 7.90
CA ILE A 411 -8.73 -15.29 8.96
C ILE A 411 -7.75 -14.52 9.84
N SER A 412 -8.08 -13.25 10.11
CA SER A 412 -7.43 -12.47 11.17
C SER A 412 -8.39 -12.29 12.34
N ILE A 413 -7.87 -12.49 13.55
CA ILE A 413 -8.63 -12.29 14.79
C ILE A 413 -8.23 -10.95 15.40
N LEU A 414 -9.23 -10.10 15.60
CA LEU A 414 -9.08 -8.77 16.18
C LEU A 414 -9.78 -8.70 17.54
N THR A 415 -9.25 -7.83 18.40
CA THR A 415 -9.90 -7.48 19.67
C THR A 415 -9.57 -6.05 20.05
N THR A 416 -10.35 -5.46 20.94
CA THR A 416 -10.12 -4.11 21.45
C THR A 416 -9.06 -4.07 22.54
N TYR A 417 -8.75 -5.21 23.20
CA TYR A 417 -7.87 -5.24 24.38
C TYR A 417 -6.65 -6.17 24.22
N ASN A 418 -5.48 -5.72 24.70
CA ASN A 418 -4.27 -6.54 24.72
C ASN A 418 -4.42 -7.79 25.62
N GLY A 419 -5.20 -7.70 26.69
CA GLY A 419 -5.47 -8.83 27.57
C GLY A 419 -6.18 -9.97 26.85
N GLN A 420 -7.23 -9.64 26.10
CA GLN A 420 -7.95 -10.58 25.26
C GLN A 420 -7.08 -11.14 24.13
N LYS A 421 -6.22 -10.32 23.52
CA LYS A 421 -5.28 -10.79 22.49
C LYS A 421 -4.36 -11.88 23.04
N ALA A 422 -3.86 -11.71 24.26
CA ALA A 422 -3.05 -12.75 24.93
C ALA A 422 -3.89 -14.01 25.19
N LEU A 423 -5.10 -13.85 25.74
CA LEU A 423 -6.00 -14.98 26.01
C LEU A 423 -6.35 -15.78 24.76
N ILE A 424 -6.73 -15.13 23.66
CA ILE A 424 -7.05 -15.81 22.39
C ILE A 424 -5.86 -16.62 21.90
N ARG A 425 -4.63 -16.09 22.00
CA ARG A 425 -3.41 -16.82 21.62
C ARG A 425 -3.18 -18.04 22.51
N ASP A 426 -3.44 -17.92 23.81
CA ASP A 426 -3.31 -19.04 24.74
C ASP A 426 -4.36 -20.12 24.44
N VAL A 427 -5.61 -19.74 24.17
CA VAL A 427 -6.68 -20.67 23.78
C VAL A 427 -6.35 -21.36 22.46
N LEU A 428 -5.90 -20.64 21.43
CA LEU A 428 -5.42 -21.23 20.16
C LEU A 428 -4.30 -22.24 20.40
N LYS A 429 -3.35 -21.90 21.28
CA LYS A 429 -2.22 -22.78 21.58
C LYS A 429 -2.70 -24.08 22.24
N GLN A 430 -3.63 -23.99 23.19
CA GLN A 430 -4.14 -25.14 23.93
C GLN A 430 -5.10 -26.00 23.09
N ARG A 431 -5.99 -25.37 22.30
CA ARG A 431 -7.06 -26.07 21.57
C ARG A 431 -6.62 -26.59 20.20
N CYS A 432 -5.76 -25.86 19.48
CA CYS A 432 -5.49 -26.15 18.07
C CYS A 432 -4.08 -26.69 17.78
N SER A 433 -3.07 -26.40 18.62
CA SER A 433 -1.65 -26.65 18.24
C SER A 433 -1.26 -28.12 18.07
N TRP A 434 -2.03 -29.06 18.61
CA TRP A 434 -1.75 -30.49 18.54
C TRP A 434 -2.35 -31.16 17.28
N ASN A 435 -3.26 -30.49 16.56
CA ASN A 435 -3.97 -31.09 15.44
C ASN A 435 -3.51 -30.47 14.10
N PRO A 436 -2.91 -31.27 13.20
CA PRO A 436 -2.47 -30.81 11.87
C PRO A 436 -3.58 -30.26 10.97
N LEU A 437 -4.85 -30.59 11.24
CA LEU A 437 -5.99 -30.09 10.46
C LEU A 437 -6.25 -28.59 10.67
N PHE A 438 -5.77 -28.00 11.78
CA PHE A 438 -5.96 -26.59 12.06
C PHE A 438 -4.72 -25.77 11.65
N GLY A 439 -4.89 -24.85 10.71
CA GLY A 439 -3.88 -23.83 10.38
C GLY A 439 -3.73 -22.77 11.48
N ARG A 440 -2.85 -21.79 11.29
CA ARG A 440 -2.70 -20.63 12.20
C ARG A 440 -3.30 -19.37 11.59
N PRO A 441 -4.02 -18.53 12.36
CA PRO A 441 -4.60 -17.31 11.79
C PRO A 441 -3.47 -16.44 11.26
N ALA A 442 -3.70 -15.72 10.14
CA ALA A 442 -2.73 -14.77 9.61
C ALA A 442 -2.26 -13.79 10.69
N LYS A 443 -3.19 -13.34 11.55
CA LYS A 443 -2.84 -12.45 12.66
C LYS A 443 -3.83 -12.53 13.81
N VAL A 444 -3.32 -12.43 15.04
CA VAL A 444 -4.10 -12.15 16.25
C VAL A 444 -3.57 -10.86 16.86
N THR A 445 -4.33 -9.77 16.79
CA THR A 445 -3.87 -8.45 17.24
C THR A 445 -5.01 -7.54 17.71
N THR A 446 -4.68 -6.35 18.19
CA THR A 446 -5.68 -5.34 18.55
C THR A 446 -6.13 -4.54 17.34
N VAL A 447 -7.36 -4.01 17.36
CA VAL A 447 -7.91 -3.10 16.32
C VAL A 447 -6.94 -1.96 16.03
N ASP A 448 -6.47 -1.27 17.07
CA ASP A 448 -5.54 -0.14 16.95
C ASP A 448 -4.21 -0.50 16.24
N LYS A 449 -3.75 -1.76 16.36
CA LYS A 449 -2.53 -2.26 15.70
C LYS A 449 -2.77 -2.84 14.31
N PHE A 450 -4.03 -2.88 13.86
CA PHE A 450 -4.43 -3.40 12.55
C PHE A 450 -4.94 -2.29 11.63
N GLN A 451 -4.73 -1.02 12.01
CA GLN A 451 -5.02 0.12 11.16
C GLN A 451 -4.18 0.06 9.88
N GLY A 452 -4.77 0.49 8.75
CA GLY A 452 -4.19 0.34 7.41
C GLY A 452 -4.29 -1.09 6.83
N GLN A 453 -4.34 -2.12 7.68
CA GLN A 453 -4.36 -3.53 7.26
C GLN A 453 -5.79 -4.03 6.97
N GLN A 454 -5.88 -5.19 6.30
CA GLN A 454 -7.12 -5.89 5.99
C GLN A 454 -6.90 -7.40 5.95
N ASN A 455 -7.99 -8.16 6.02
CA ASN A 455 -8.02 -9.56 5.63
C ASN A 455 -9.40 -9.90 5.03
N ASP A 456 -9.52 -11.03 4.35
CA ASP A 456 -10.80 -11.48 3.79
C ASP A 456 -11.84 -11.65 4.89
N TYR A 457 -11.41 -12.28 6.00
CA TYR A 457 -12.26 -12.62 7.13
C TYR A 457 -11.72 -12.06 8.44
N ILE A 458 -12.59 -11.40 9.19
CA ILE A 458 -12.29 -10.85 10.52
C ILE A 458 -13.23 -11.44 11.57
N LEU A 459 -12.64 -12.00 12.62
CA LEU A 459 -13.34 -12.33 13.86
C LEU A 459 -12.98 -11.27 14.90
N LEU A 460 -13.97 -10.58 15.45
CA LEU A 460 -13.78 -9.42 16.33
C LEU A 460 -14.36 -9.68 17.72
N SER A 461 -13.53 -9.63 18.76
CA SER A 461 -13.97 -9.66 20.17
C SER A 461 -14.03 -8.25 20.78
N LEU A 462 -15.18 -7.86 21.32
CA LEU A 462 -15.37 -6.58 22.02
C LEU A 462 -15.12 -6.64 23.53
N VAL A 463 -15.06 -7.86 24.11
CA VAL A 463 -14.63 -8.20 25.48
C VAL A 463 -15.57 -7.74 26.58
N ARG A 464 -15.96 -6.47 26.58
CA ARG A 464 -16.55 -5.81 27.72
C ARG A 464 -17.99 -6.28 27.98
N THR A 465 -18.31 -6.38 29.26
CA THR A 465 -19.63 -6.75 29.77
C THR A 465 -20.16 -5.77 30.84
N LYS A 466 -19.29 -4.93 31.43
CA LYS A 466 -19.69 -3.96 32.48
C LYS A 466 -19.79 -2.53 31.97
N SER A 467 -18.82 -2.08 31.17
CA SER A 467 -18.84 -0.74 30.56
C SER A 467 -18.26 -0.79 29.16
N VAL A 468 -18.78 0.04 28.24
CA VAL A 468 -18.42 0.01 26.81
C VAL A 468 -16.92 0.16 26.58
N GLY A 469 -16.25 1.00 27.38
CA GLY A 469 -14.81 1.27 27.24
C GLY A 469 -14.47 2.12 26.01
N HIS A 470 -13.23 2.02 25.54
CA HIS A 470 -12.66 2.87 24.49
C HIS A 470 -13.21 2.64 23.07
N ILE A 471 -14.02 1.59 22.84
CA ILE A 471 -14.73 1.41 21.56
C ILE A 471 -15.89 2.40 21.40
N ARG A 472 -16.31 3.08 22.48
CA ARG A 472 -17.24 4.22 22.43
C ARG A 472 -16.73 5.35 21.52
N ASP A 473 -15.42 5.44 21.34
CA ASP A 473 -14.83 6.28 20.31
C ASP A 473 -15.21 5.73 18.92
N VAL A 474 -16.11 6.44 18.24
CA VAL A 474 -16.60 6.10 16.90
C VAL A 474 -15.45 5.86 15.93
N ARG A 475 -14.32 6.56 16.06
CA ARG A 475 -13.16 6.36 15.20
C ARG A 475 -12.61 4.93 15.29
N ARG A 476 -12.60 4.37 16.50
CA ARG A 476 -12.18 2.99 16.76
C ARG A 476 -13.22 1.99 16.27
N LEU A 477 -14.51 2.30 16.39
CA LEU A 477 -15.59 1.49 15.82
C LEU A 477 -15.44 1.40 14.30
N ILE A 478 -15.27 2.53 13.61
CA ILE A 478 -15.11 2.58 12.15
C ILE A 478 -13.90 1.77 11.71
N VAL A 479 -12.75 1.91 12.38
CA VAL A 479 -11.59 1.07 12.09
C VAL A 479 -11.94 -0.41 12.26
N ALA A 480 -12.60 -0.80 13.35
CA ALA A 480 -12.96 -2.19 13.63
C ALA A 480 -13.90 -2.79 12.57
N MET A 481 -14.89 -2.02 12.11
CA MET A 481 -15.88 -2.48 11.12
C MET A 481 -15.33 -2.54 9.68
N SER A 482 -14.22 -1.84 9.40
CA SER A 482 -13.70 -1.69 8.04
C SER A 482 -12.46 -2.55 7.72
N ARG A 483 -12.16 -3.58 8.54
CA ARG A 483 -10.98 -4.45 8.35
C ARG A 483 -11.24 -5.68 7.47
N ALA A 484 -12.49 -6.08 7.33
CA ALA A 484 -12.91 -7.26 6.58
C ALA A 484 -13.22 -6.90 5.13
N ARG A 485 -12.74 -7.71 4.17
CA ARG A 485 -13.15 -7.61 2.77
C ARG A 485 -14.45 -8.36 2.51
N LEU A 486 -14.52 -9.63 2.96
CA LEU A 486 -15.57 -10.57 2.61
C LEU A 486 -16.46 -10.98 3.79
N GLY A 487 -15.92 -11.04 5.02
CA GLY A 487 -16.75 -11.36 6.17
C GLY A 487 -16.29 -10.87 7.53
N LEU A 488 -17.27 -10.47 8.35
CA LEU A 488 -17.05 -9.86 9.67
C LEU A 488 -17.97 -10.48 10.73
N TYR A 489 -17.39 -11.14 11.73
CA TYR A 489 -18.16 -11.73 12.83
C TYR A 489 -17.74 -11.11 14.15
N VAL A 490 -18.69 -10.45 14.83
CA VAL A 490 -18.44 -9.64 16.03
C VAL A 490 -19.02 -10.34 17.26
N PHE A 491 -18.18 -10.66 18.23
CA PHE A 491 -18.54 -11.33 19.47
C PHE A 491 -18.56 -10.31 20.60
N CYS A 492 -19.70 -10.17 21.28
CA CYS A 492 -19.85 -9.19 22.35
C CYS A 492 -21.03 -9.49 23.29
N ARG A 493 -21.10 -8.78 24.42
CA ARG A 493 -22.33 -8.68 25.21
C ARG A 493 -23.28 -7.67 24.58
N LEU A 494 -24.28 -8.15 23.83
CA LEU A 494 -25.16 -7.28 23.04
C LEU A 494 -25.90 -6.24 23.89
N ALA A 495 -26.38 -6.65 25.07
CA ALA A 495 -27.10 -5.77 25.99
C ALA A 495 -26.28 -4.54 26.44
N LEU A 496 -24.94 -4.63 26.44
CA LEU A 496 -24.08 -3.50 26.79
C LEU A 496 -23.97 -2.51 25.63
N PHE A 497 -23.67 -3.01 24.43
CA PHE A 497 -23.33 -2.15 23.29
C PHE A 497 -24.55 -1.57 22.57
N LYS A 498 -25.68 -2.29 22.56
CA LYS A 498 -26.95 -1.79 21.99
C LYS A 498 -27.43 -0.50 22.66
N ASN A 499 -27.11 -0.31 23.93
CA ASN A 499 -27.51 0.87 24.71
C ASN A 499 -26.56 2.07 24.54
N CYS A 500 -25.49 1.94 23.75
CA CYS A 500 -24.52 3.01 23.54
C CYS A 500 -24.92 3.87 22.34
N TYR A 501 -25.38 5.10 22.60
CA TYR A 501 -25.87 6.03 21.57
C TYR A 501 -24.87 6.27 20.43
N GLU A 502 -23.58 6.43 20.75
CA GLU A 502 -22.56 6.68 19.72
C GLU A 502 -22.35 5.51 18.75
N LEU A 503 -22.73 4.29 19.15
CA LEU A 503 -22.57 3.07 18.36
C LEU A 503 -23.84 2.68 17.60
N THR A 504 -24.97 3.35 17.88
CA THR A 504 -26.29 3.03 17.36
C THR A 504 -26.32 2.85 15.83
N PRO A 505 -25.74 3.73 14.99
CA PRO A 505 -25.84 3.57 13.54
C PRO A 505 -25.28 2.24 13.02
N THR A 506 -24.15 1.79 13.58
CA THR A 506 -23.55 0.49 13.23
C THR A 506 -24.32 -0.67 13.86
N PHE A 507 -24.72 -0.56 15.13
CA PHE A 507 -25.41 -1.64 15.82
C PHE A 507 -26.83 -1.87 15.29
N ASP A 508 -27.51 -0.83 14.81
CA ASP A 508 -28.81 -0.97 14.15
C ASP A 508 -28.70 -1.80 12.87
N GLU A 509 -27.63 -1.62 12.09
CA GLU A 509 -27.35 -2.47 10.92
C GLU A 509 -27.01 -3.92 11.33
N LEU A 510 -26.17 -4.09 12.36
CA LEU A 510 -25.83 -5.43 12.88
C LEU A 510 -27.06 -6.17 13.42
N LEU A 511 -28.00 -5.46 14.04
CA LEU A 511 -29.21 -6.00 14.66
C LEU A 511 -30.32 -6.33 13.66
N LYS A 512 -30.18 -5.98 12.38
CA LYS A 512 -31.07 -6.48 11.31
C LYS A 512 -30.94 -7.99 11.09
N ARG A 513 -29.87 -8.60 11.60
CA ARG A 513 -29.58 -10.03 11.47
C ARG A 513 -29.69 -10.76 12.81
N PRO A 514 -29.88 -12.09 12.80
CA PRO A 514 -29.89 -12.89 14.03
C PRO A 514 -28.62 -12.69 14.86
N THR A 515 -28.79 -12.68 16.19
CA THR A 515 -27.70 -12.41 17.14
C THR A 515 -27.04 -13.68 17.69
N LYS A 516 -27.44 -14.84 17.19
CA LYS A 516 -26.84 -16.15 17.45
C LYS A 516 -26.19 -16.64 16.17
N LEU A 517 -25.04 -17.28 16.26
CA LEU A 517 -24.25 -17.64 15.08
C LEU A 517 -25.03 -18.62 14.20
N ASN A 518 -25.29 -18.23 12.94
CA ASN A 518 -25.99 -19.08 11.98
C ASN A 518 -25.00 -19.68 10.98
N LEU A 519 -24.86 -20.99 11.01
CA LEU A 519 -23.98 -21.76 10.15
C LEU A 519 -24.75 -22.40 9.00
N LYS A 520 -24.04 -22.70 7.92
CA LYS A 520 -24.52 -23.53 6.82
C LYS A 520 -23.81 -24.87 6.87
N ILE A 521 -24.51 -25.90 7.35
CA ILE A 521 -23.94 -27.25 7.43
C ILE A 521 -23.82 -27.84 6.00
N ASN A 522 -22.83 -28.71 5.79
CA ASN A 522 -22.56 -29.42 4.53
C ASN A 522 -22.17 -28.52 3.35
N GLU A 523 -21.67 -27.32 3.62
CA GLU A 523 -21.11 -26.43 2.61
C GLU A 523 -19.58 -26.55 2.58
N MET A 524 -19.03 -26.90 1.43
CA MET A 524 -17.59 -27.00 1.23
C MET A 524 -16.99 -25.64 0.85
N TRP A 525 -15.74 -25.43 1.25
CA TRP A 525 -14.95 -24.28 0.82
C TRP A 525 -14.20 -24.60 -0.50
N PRO A 526 -14.18 -23.70 -1.51
CA PRO A 526 -14.89 -22.42 -1.60
C PRO A 526 -16.38 -22.60 -1.95
N SER A 527 -17.23 -21.68 -1.46
CA SER A 527 -18.66 -21.69 -1.80
C SER A 527 -18.91 -21.03 -3.16
N LYS A 528 -19.95 -21.51 -3.86
CA LYS A 528 -20.55 -20.90 -5.06
C LYS A 528 -21.96 -20.36 -4.82
N ARG A 529 -22.43 -20.45 -3.57
CA ARG A 529 -23.74 -19.92 -3.16
C ARG A 529 -23.71 -18.41 -3.26
N ASP A 530 -24.82 -17.80 -3.69
CA ASP A 530 -24.94 -16.35 -3.70
C ASP A 530 -24.94 -15.79 -2.27
N VAL A 531 -24.34 -14.62 -2.04
CA VAL A 531 -24.25 -13.98 -0.72
C VAL A 531 -25.63 -13.65 -0.12
N GLU A 532 -26.64 -13.49 -0.96
CA GLU A 532 -28.03 -13.23 -0.53
C GLU A 532 -28.83 -14.52 -0.32
N ASP A 533 -28.34 -15.67 -0.77
CA ASP A 533 -28.98 -16.96 -0.50
C ASP A 533 -28.63 -17.45 0.90
N TYR A 534 -29.47 -17.11 1.88
CA TYR A 534 -29.30 -17.55 3.26
C TYR A 534 -29.65 -19.04 3.48
N GLY A 535 -30.51 -19.62 2.62
CA GLY A 535 -31.07 -20.96 2.79
C GLY A 535 -31.57 -21.25 4.22
N GLU A 536 -31.61 -22.53 4.61
CA GLU A 536 -31.90 -22.94 6.00
C GLU A 536 -30.66 -22.81 6.91
N PRO A 537 -30.72 -21.98 7.97
CA PRO A 537 -29.60 -21.80 8.90
C PRO A 537 -29.60 -22.85 10.01
N TYR A 538 -28.39 -23.28 10.40
CA TYR A 538 -28.16 -24.01 11.65
C TYR A 538 -27.72 -23.04 12.75
N GLU A 539 -28.59 -22.82 13.74
CA GLU A 539 -28.34 -21.87 14.82
C GLU A 539 -27.47 -22.48 15.93
N ILE A 540 -26.37 -21.80 16.24
CA ILE A 540 -25.52 -22.12 17.39
C ILE A 540 -25.97 -21.28 18.59
N ALA A 541 -26.34 -21.97 19.66
CA ALA A 541 -26.96 -21.37 20.83
C ALA A 541 -25.97 -20.61 21.73
N ASP A 542 -24.81 -21.21 22.01
CA ASP A 542 -23.82 -20.70 22.95
C ASP A 542 -22.41 -21.31 22.71
N VAL A 543 -21.48 -20.96 23.60
CA VAL A 543 -20.08 -21.41 23.58
C VAL A 543 -19.95 -22.93 23.74
N GLU A 544 -20.83 -23.57 24.51
CA GLU A 544 -20.79 -25.03 24.70
C GLU A 544 -21.31 -25.77 23.47
N HIS A 545 -22.36 -25.25 22.84
CA HIS A 545 -22.92 -25.79 21.61
C HIS A 545 -21.89 -25.72 20.47
N ILE A 546 -21.22 -24.58 20.24
CA ILE A 546 -20.17 -24.51 19.20
C ILE A 546 -19.02 -25.49 19.49
N GLY A 547 -18.62 -25.63 20.77
CA GLY A 547 -17.57 -26.56 21.16
C GLY A 547 -17.94 -28.01 20.84
N LYS A 548 -19.18 -28.43 21.14
CA LYS A 548 -19.69 -29.77 20.79
C LYS A 548 -19.76 -29.98 19.28
N TYR A 549 -20.27 -29.00 18.55
CA TYR A 549 -20.37 -29.05 17.09
C TYR A 549 -19.00 -29.20 16.43
N VAL A 550 -18.02 -28.38 16.81
CA VAL A 550 -16.65 -28.43 16.26
C VAL A 550 -15.96 -29.73 16.62
N TYR A 551 -16.17 -30.23 17.85
CA TYR A 551 -15.64 -31.54 18.25
C TYR A 551 -16.22 -32.68 17.39
N GLN A 552 -17.53 -32.69 17.15
CA GLN A 552 -18.18 -33.67 16.27
C GLN A 552 -17.63 -33.59 14.84
N MET A 553 -17.60 -32.40 14.25
CA MET A 553 -17.06 -32.15 12.91
C MET A 553 -15.60 -32.62 12.78
N MET A 554 -14.78 -32.39 13.81
CA MET A 554 -13.39 -32.84 13.85
C MET A 554 -13.28 -34.37 13.88
N GLN A 555 -14.12 -35.07 14.65
CA GLN A 555 -14.12 -36.53 14.69
C GLN A 555 -14.52 -37.12 13.34
N GLU A 556 -15.51 -36.54 12.68
CA GLU A 556 -15.95 -36.94 11.34
C GLU A 556 -14.85 -36.74 10.30
N GLN A 557 -14.16 -35.59 10.31
CA GLN A 557 -13.04 -35.36 9.39
C GLN A 557 -11.85 -36.29 9.65
N LEU A 558 -11.52 -36.58 10.90
CA LEU A 558 -10.47 -37.54 11.24
C LEU A 558 -10.84 -38.96 10.80
N ALA A 559 -12.11 -39.36 10.93
CA ALA A 559 -12.60 -40.64 10.44
C ALA A 559 -12.53 -40.72 8.91
N TYR A 560 -12.94 -39.66 8.21
CA TYR A 560 -12.86 -39.56 6.75
C TYR A 560 -11.41 -39.62 6.24
N ALA A 561 -10.49 -38.86 6.86
CA ALA A 561 -9.07 -38.87 6.49
C ALA A 561 -8.43 -40.25 6.69
N LYS A 562 -8.80 -40.98 7.76
CA LYS A 562 -8.35 -42.36 7.98
C LYS A 562 -8.89 -43.32 6.92
N GLN A 563 -10.16 -43.16 6.52
CA GLN A 563 -10.75 -43.97 5.45
C GLN A 563 -10.10 -43.69 4.08
N GLN A 564 -9.73 -42.45 3.79
CA GLN A 564 -9.02 -42.14 2.55
C GLN A 564 -7.61 -42.72 2.53
N LYS A 565 -6.85 -42.61 3.62
CA LYS A 565 -5.53 -43.26 3.73
C LYS A 565 -5.61 -44.78 3.58
N ALA A 566 -6.60 -45.42 4.20
CA ALA A 566 -6.81 -46.86 4.06
C ALA A 566 -7.13 -47.26 2.61
N LYS A 567 -7.92 -46.45 1.88
CA LYS A 567 -8.20 -46.67 0.45
C LYS A 567 -6.97 -46.48 -0.44
N GLU A 568 -6.12 -45.49 -0.16
CA GLU A 568 -4.87 -45.26 -0.88
C GLU A 568 -3.87 -46.40 -0.66
N GLU A 569 -3.77 -46.92 0.57
CA GLU A 569 -2.94 -48.08 0.92
C GLU A 569 -3.46 -49.37 0.25
N ASP A 570 -4.78 -49.61 0.20
CA ASP A 570 -5.35 -50.76 -0.50
C ASP A 570 -5.13 -50.69 -2.03
N THR A 571 -5.24 -49.51 -2.67
CA THR A 571 -4.93 -49.36 -4.12
C THR A 571 -3.44 -49.48 -4.46
N SER A 572 -2.54 -49.34 -3.49
CA SER A 572 -1.10 -49.57 -3.67
C SER A 572 -0.69 -51.04 -3.52
N SER A 573 -1.64 -51.93 -3.20
CA SER A 573 -1.43 -53.35 -2.95
C SER A 573 -1.98 -54.28 -4.05
N GLU A 574 -2.40 -53.75 -5.20
CA GLU A 574 -2.64 -54.59 -6.38
C GLU A 574 -1.30 -55.05 -6.98
N PRO A 575 -1.02 -56.37 -7.07
CA PRO A 575 0.20 -56.85 -7.70
C PRO A 575 0.12 -56.63 -9.21
N ASN A 576 1.19 -56.08 -9.78
CA ASN A 576 1.47 -56.11 -11.22
C ASN A 576 1.61 -57.57 -11.67
N ASP A 577 0.49 -58.23 -11.96
CA ASP A 577 0.47 -59.47 -12.76
C ASP A 577 0.42 -59.08 -14.24
N SER A 578 1.59 -58.77 -14.78
CA SER A 578 1.87 -58.89 -16.22
C SER A 578 3.36 -59.12 -16.46
N GLU A 579 3.77 -60.38 -16.45
CA GLU A 579 4.78 -60.97 -17.36
C GLU A 579 4.56 -62.48 -17.51
#